data_AF-A0A261GA22-F1
#
_entry.id   AF-A0A261GA22-F1
#
_cell.length_a   1.000
_cell.length_b   1.000
_cell.length_c   1.000
_cell.angle_alpha   90.00
_cell.angle_beta   90.00
_cell.angle_gamma   90.00
#
_symmetry.space_group_name_H-M   'P 1'
#
loop_
_entity.id
_entity.type
_entity.pdbx_description
1 polymer ?
#
loop_
_entity_poly.entity_id
_entity_poly.type
_entity_poly.pdbx_seq_one_letter_code
_entity_poly.pdbx_strand_id
1 'polypeptide(L)'
;MVLTEQMVEEMVGRVDARLYPLARRGGFEPCEGIYRLGDWGYVREDDYLAAFEPEPEWAATVYMLDGNRPDEAGEWCRLYNTGGVDALDRRLTDSFIREDPDCVFYTTANDDGSC
;
A
#
# COMPACT_ATOMS: atom_id res chain seq x y z
N MET A 1 8.35 -13.01 15.74
CA MET A 1 7.25 -13.43 14.84
C MET A 1 7.88 -13.89 13.53
N VAL A 2 7.29 -14.87 12.85
CA VAL A 2 7.69 -15.25 11.49
C VAL A 2 6.54 -14.87 10.57
N LEU A 3 6.80 -14.02 9.58
CA LEU A 3 5.84 -13.65 8.55
C LEU A 3 5.77 -14.75 7.51
N THR A 4 4.55 -15.13 7.12
CA THR A 4 4.27 -16.15 6.10
C THR A 4 3.42 -15.57 4.99
N GLU A 5 3.44 -16.20 3.81
CA GLU A 5 2.64 -15.75 2.66
C GLU A 5 1.14 -15.73 2.98
N GLN A 6 0.66 -16.73 3.75
CA GLN A 6 -0.73 -16.74 4.23
C GLN A 6 -1.06 -15.51 5.08
N MET A 7 -0.15 -15.07 5.96
CA MET A 7 -0.38 -13.86 6.76
C MET A 7 -0.44 -12.59 5.89
N VAL A 8 0.34 -12.55 4.81
CA VAL A 8 0.29 -11.46 3.82
C VAL A 8 -1.05 -11.47 3.09
N GLU A 9 -1.48 -12.62 2.56
CA GLU A 9 -2.76 -12.76 1.85
C GLU A 9 -3.95 -12.37 2.76
N GLU A 10 -3.96 -12.84 4.00
CA GLU A 10 -5.00 -12.50 4.97
C GLU A 10 -4.98 -11.00 5.33
N MET A 11 -3.79 -10.39 5.43
CA MET A 11 -3.64 -8.95 5.67
C MET A 11 -4.18 -8.14 4.49
N VAL A 12 -3.78 -8.48 3.26
CA VAL A 12 -4.26 -7.85 2.03
C VAL A 12 -5.78 -7.89 1.98
N GLY A 13 -6.39 -9.07 2.18
CA GLY A 13 -7.85 -9.19 2.18
C GLY A 13 -8.57 -8.34 3.23
N ARG A 14 -7.98 -8.16 4.43
CA ARG A 14 -8.55 -7.29 5.47
C ARG A 14 -8.43 -5.81 5.11
N VAL A 15 -7.28 -5.38 4.61
CA VAL A 15 -7.03 -3.99 4.21
C VAL A 15 -7.91 -3.64 3.00
N ASP A 16 -7.99 -4.52 2.01
CA ASP A 16 -8.85 -4.38 0.85
C ASP A 16 -10.32 -4.23 1.25
N ALA A 17 -10.81 -5.02 2.20
CA ALA A 17 -12.18 -4.91 2.70
C ALA A 17 -12.48 -3.54 3.34
N ARG A 18 -11.47 -2.83 3.85
CA ARG A 18 -11.59 -1.48 4.41
C ARG A 18 -11.47 -0.40 3.33
N LEU A 19 -10.56 -0.56 2.38
CA LEU A 19 -10.25 0.45 1.35
C LEU A 19 -11.20 0.40 0.15
N TYR A 20 -11.59 -0.79 -0.30
CA TYR A 20 -12.43 -0.97 -1.49
C TYR A 20 -13.72 -0.14 -1.48
N PRO A 21 -14.49 -0.07 -0.37
CA PRO A 21 -15.71 0.75 -0.32
C PRO A 21 -15.46 2.26 -0.41
N LEU A 22 -14.25 2.72 -0.14
CA LEU A 22 -13.85 4.12 -0.10
C LEU A 22 -13.21 4.57 -1.43
N ALA A 23 -12.80 3.62 -2.27
CA ALA A 23 -12.11 3.88 -3.52
C ALA A 23 -13.01 4.64 -4.51
N ARG A 24 -12.47 5.73 -5.07
CA ARG A 24 -13.15 6.60 -6.04
C ARG A 24 -12.16 7.20 -7.03
N ARG A 25 -12.64 7.60 -8.20
CA ARG A 25 -11.78 8.14 -9.28
C ARG A 25 -11.66 9.67 -9.30
N GLY A 26 -12.27 10.36 -8.34
CA GLY A 26 -12.27 11.82 -8.28
C GLY A 26 -13.20 12.36 -7.20
N GLY A 27 -13.35 13.68 -7.16
CA GLY A 27 -14.12 14.39 -6.13
C GLY A 27 -13.33 14.53 -4.82
N PHE A 28 -12.01 14.67 -4.95
CA PHE A 28 -11.11 15.02 -3.86
C PHE A 28 -11.02 16.54 -3.73
N GLU A 29 -10.56 17.00 -2.57
CA GLU A 29 -10.23 18.42 -2.42
C GLU A 29 -8.97 18.75 -3.25
N PRO A 30 -8.83 19.99 -3.76
CA PRO A 30 -7.60 20.44 -4.41
C PRO A 30 -6.37 20.15 -3.57
N CYS A 31 -5.36 19.54 -4.19
CA CYS A 31 -4.09 19.17 -3.53
C CYS A 31 -4.22 18.19 -2.35
N GLU A 32 -5.36 17.49 -2.19
CA GLU A 32 -5.56 16.48 -1.15
C GLU A 32 -4.59 15.30 -1.34
N GLY A 33 -3.98 14.82 -0.24
CA GLY A 33 -3.16 13.62 -0.24
C GLY A 33 -4.01 12.38 -0.52
N ILE A 34 -3.61 11.59 -1.51
CA ILE A 34 -4.34 10.41 -1.97
C ILE A 34 -3.41 9.25 -2.26
N TYR A 35 -3.93 8.03 -2.10
CA TYR A 35 -3.27 6.81 -2.54
C TYR A 35 -4.00 6.22 -3.74
N ARG A 36 -3.26 5.91 -4.81
CA ARG A 36 -3.78 5.07 -5.91
C ARG A 36 -3.81 3.61 -5.44
N LEU A 37 -4.89 2.91 -5.75
CA LEU A 37 -5.11 1.49 -5.47
C LEU A 37 -5.37 0.72 -6.78
N GLY A 38 -4.42 0.81 -7.71
CA GLY A 38 -4.49 0.17 -9.02
C GLY A 38 -5.75 0.55 -9.78
N ASP A 39 -6.51 -0.46 -10.21
CA ASP A 39 -7.75 -0.30 -10.97
C ASP A 39 -8.95 0.15 -10.13
N TRP A 40 -8.86 0.14 -8.79
CA TRP A 40 -9.96 0.58 -7.92
C TRP A 40 -10.11 2.10 -7.89
N GLY A 41 -9.05 2.83 -8.25
CA GLY A 41 -9.01 4.29 -8.23
C GLY A 41 -8.16 4.78 -7.06
N TYR A 42 -8.67 5.73 -6.29
CA TYR A 42 -7.93 6.43 -5.26
C TYR A 42 -8.72 6.46 -3.94
N VAL A 43 -7.99 6.55 -2.83
CA VAL A 43 -8.53 6.81 -1.49
C VAL A 43 -7.80 8.01 -0.87
N ARG A 44 -8.39 8.65 0.14
CA ARG A 44 -7.72 9.71 0.90
C ARG A 44 -6.56 9.14 1.69
N GLU A 45 -5.54 9.96 1.94
CA GLU A 45 -4.43 9.60 2.82
C GLU A 45 -4.91 9.18 4.21
N ASP A 46 -5.81 9.94 4.83
CA ASP A 46 -6.36 9.59 6.15
C ASP A 46 -7.09 8.24 6.15
N ASP A 47 -7.89 7.96 5.11
CA ASP A 47 -8.60 6.69 4.96
C ASP A 47 -7.62 5.52 4.75
N TYR A 48 -6.56 5.76 3.98
CA TYR A 48 -5.48 4.79 3.77
C TYR A 48 -4.80 4.46 5.10
N LEU A 49 -4.32 5.47 5.84
CA LEU A 49 -3.62 5.27 7.11
C LEU A 49 -4.53 4.60 8.16
N ALA A 50 -5.80 5.00 8.24
CA ALA A 50 -6.79 4.39 9.13
C ALA A 50 -7.01 2.89 8.86
N ALA A 51 -6.90 2.44 7.60
CA ALA A 51 -7.06 1.02 7.26
C ALA A 51 -5.97 0.11 7.88
N PHE A 52 -4.82 0.68 8.24
CA PHE A 52 -3.68 -0.03 8.84
C PHE A 52 -3.55 0.13 10.35
N GLU A 53 -4.29 1.04 10.99
CA GLU A 53 -4.29 1.18 12.46
C GLU A 53 -4.44 -0.14 13.25
N PRO A 54 -5.32 -1.10 12.86
CA PRO A 54 -5.45 -2.36 13.57
C PRO A 54 -4.42 -3.42 13.12
N GLU A 55 -3.62 -3.15 12.10
CA GLU A 55 -2.69 -4.11 11.49
C GLU A 55 -1.28 -3.99 12.10
N PRO A 56 -0.45 -5.04 12.00
CA PRO A 56 0.93 -4.99 12.49
C PRO A 56 1.80 -4.01 11.70
N GLU A 57 2.90 -3.56 12.30
CA GLU A 57 3.83 -2.56 11.75
C GLU A 57 4.35 -2.82 10.33
N TRP A 58 4.42 -4.08 9.89
CA TRP A 58 4.88 -4.44 8.55
C TRP A 58 3.79 -4.30 7.48
N ALA A 59 2.52 -4.18 7.86
CA ALA A 59 1.38 -4.32 6.96
C ALA A 59 1.36 -3.23 5.89
N ALA A 60 1.56 -1.97 6.26
CA ALA A 60 1.52 -0.86 5.30
C ALA A 60 2.61 -0.98 4.23
N THR A 61 3.84 -1.30 4.62
CA THR A 61 4.97 -1.48 3.69
C THR A 61 4.77 -2.71 2.81
N VAL A 62 4.35 -3.85 3.38
CA VAL A 62 4.09 -5.08 2.60
C VAL A 62 2.92 -4.88 1.64
N TYR A 63 1.83 -4.23 2.06
CA TYR A 63 0.67 -3.99 1.20
C TYR A 63 1.06 -3.22 -0.05
N MET A 64 1.90 -2.19 0.07
CA MET A 64 2.37 -1.42 -1.07
C MET A 64 3.32 -2.22 -1.97
N LEU A 65 4.25 -2.98 -1.38
CA LEU A 65 5.17 -3.85 -2.12
C LEU A 65 4.42 -4.95 -2.89
N ASP A 66 3.48 -5.62 -2.22
CA ASP A 66 2.65 -6.70 -2.77
C ASP A 66 1.67 -6.16 -3.82
N GLY A 67 1.04 -5.01 -3.56
CA GLY A 67 0.20 -4.35 -4.56
C GLY A 67 0.94 -4.06 -5.87
N ASN A 68 2.21 -3.65 -5.79
CA ASN A 68 3.06 -3.43 -6.97
C ASN A 68 3.60 -4.72 -7.58
N ARG A 69 3.77 -5.80 -6.80
CA ARG A 69 4.24 -7.11 -7.28
C ARG A 69 3.58 -8.28 -6.52
N PRO A 70 2.35 -8.66 -6.87
CA PRO A 70 1.54 -9.60 -6.09
C PRO A 70 2.08 -11.04 -6.11
N ASP A 71 2.96 -11.36 -7.07
CA ASP A 71 3.61 -12.67 -7.15
C ASP A 71 4.89 -12.78 -6.29
N GLU A 72 5.24 -11.73 -5.53
CA GLU A 72 6.48 -11.65 -4.73
C GLU A 72 6.25 -11.80 -3.20
N ALA A 73 5.07 -12.25 -2.74
CA ALA A 73 4.76 -12.42 -1.31
C ALA A 73 5.85 -13.18 -0.52
N GLY A 74 6.44 -14.22 -1.12
CA GLY A 74 7.54 -14.99 -0.52
C GLY A 74 8.84 -14.19 -0.35
N GLU A 75 9.11 -13.19 -1.20
CA GLU A 75 10.23 -12.25 -1.03
C GLU A 75 10.00 -11.32 0.16
N TRP A 76 8.80 -10.75 0.29
CA TRP A 76 8.44 -9.88 1.43
C TRP A 76 8.58 -10.61 2.76
N CYS A 77 8.08 -11.84 2.82
CA CYS A 77 8.24 -12.70 3.99
C CYS A 77 9.72 -12.93 4.33
N ARG A 78 10.56 -13.23 3.33
CA ARG A 78 12.00 -13.45 3.52
C ARG A 78 12.71 -12.20 4.03
N LEU A 79 12.43 -11.03 3.46
CA LEU A 79 13.02 -9.76 3.88
C LEU A 79 12.66 -9.43 5.31
N TYR A 80 11.37 -9.49 5.66
CA TYR A 80 10.91 -9.25 7.02
C TYR A 80 11.53 -10.21 8.02
N ASN A 81 11.54 -11.52 7.71
CA ASN A 81 12.07 -12.54 8.61
C ASN A 81 13.59 -12.42 8.84
N THR A 82 14.31 -11.72 7.95
CA THR A 82 15.77 -11.54 8.05
C THR A 82 16.15 -10.19 8.66
N GLY A 83 15.41 -9.13 8.35
CA GLY A 83 15.80 -7.75 8.70
C GLY A 83 14.67 -6.86 9.19
N GLY A 84 13.49 -7.42 9.48
CA GLY A 84 12.33 -6.70 10.01
C GLY A 84 11.76 -5.66 9.03
N VAL A 85 11.03 -4.69 9.60
CA VAL A 85 10.42 -3.59 8.85
C VAL A 85 11.47 -2.77 8.08
N ASP A 86 12.63 -2.50 8.69
CA ASP A 86 13.74 -1.80 8.03
C ASP A 86 14.16 -2.41 6.69
N ALA A 87 14.12 -3.74 6.55
CA ALA A 87 14.46 -4.41 5.30
C ALA A 87 13.37 -4.21 4.23
N LEU A 88 12.10 -4.21 4.64
CA LEU A 88 10.96 -3.91 3.77
C LEU A 88 11.00 -2.45 3.31
N ASP A 89 11.22 -1.51 4.23
CA ASP A 89 11.22 -0.07 3.93
C ASP A 89 12.34 0.31 2.96
N ARG A 90 13.53 -0.29 3.11
CA ARG A 90 14.62 -0.14 2.13
C ARG A 90 14.20 -0.65 0.75
N ARG A 91 13.56 -1.83 0.69
CA ARG A 91 13.10 -2.42 -0.57
C ARG A 91 12.00 -1.59 -1.24
N LEU A 92 11.12 -0.97 -0.46
CA LEU A 92 10.08 -0.07 -0.94
C LEU A 92 10.66 1.27 -1.43
N THR A 93 11.64 1.81 -0.70
CA THR A 93 12.38 3.01 -1.13
C THR A 93 13.08 2.76 -2.47
N ASP A 94 13.71 1.59 -2.62
CA ASP A 94 14.37 1.18 -3.86
C ASP A 94 13.39 1.04 -5.05
N SER A 95 12.14 0.62 -4.83
CA SER A 95 11.15 0.54 -5.92
C SER A 95 10.70 1.92 -6.40
N PHE A 96 10.59 2.91 -5.51
CA PHE A 96 10.29 4.28 -5.91
C PHE A 96 11.40 4.91 -6.74
N ILE A 97 12.66 4.66 -6.39
CA ILE A 97 13.83 5.15 -7.16
C ILE A 97 13.86 4.54 -8.57
N ARG A 98 13.30 3.34 -8.75
CA ARG A 98 13.27 2.61 -10.03
C ARG A 98 12.03 2.91 -10.88
N GLU A 99 11.17 3.84 -10.48
CA GLU A 99 9.93 4.20 -11.18
C GLU A 99 9.00 3.01 -11.44
N ASP A 100 8.88 2.09 -10.47
CA ASP A 100 7.96 0.93 -10.49
C ASP A 100 6.68 1.10 -9.61
N PRO A 101 5.98 2.26 -9.54
CA PRO A 101 4.75 2.40 -8.77
C PRO A 101 3.50 2.20 -9.64
N ASP A 102 3.33 1.02 -10.24
CA ASP A 102 2.21 0.81 -11.18
C ASP A 102 0.85 0.63 -10.48
N CYS A 103 0.84 0.16 -9.23
CA CYS A 103 -0.38 -0.25 -8.54
C CYS A 103 -0.69 0.58 -7.29
N VAL A 104 0.20 0.64 -6.31
CA VAL A 104 -0.05 1.34 -5.03
C VAL A 104 1.02 2.40 -4.78
N PHE A 105 0.60 3.67 -4.74
CA PHE A 105 1.49 4.78 -4.42
C PHE A 105 0.74 6.01 -3.92
N TYR A 106 1.46 6.85 -3.18
CA TYR A 106 1.01 8.16 -2.71
C TYR A 106 1.20 9.23 -3.79
N THR A 107 0.20 10.10 -3.96
CA THR A 107 0.26 11.32 -4.76
C THR A 107 -0.67 12.38 -4.17
N THR A 108 -0.79 13.54 -4.83
CA THR A 108 -1.75 14.58 -4.49
C THR A 108 -2.74 14.76 -5.63
N ALA A 109 -4.00 15.04 -5.30
CA ALA A 109 -4.98 15.49 -6.29
C ALA A 109 -4.50 16.80 -6.96
N ASN A 110 -4.94 17.04 -8.19
CA ASN A 110 -4.65 18.26 -8.94
C ASN A 110 -5.32 19.50 -8.29
N ASP A 111 -4.99 20.70 -8.78
CA ASP A 111 -5.54 21.98 -8.30
C ASP A 111 -7.08 22.08 -8.41
N ASP A 112 -7.71 21.21 -9.20
CA ASP A 112 -9.16 21.12 -9.37
C ASP A 112 -9.80 19.91 -8.66
N GLY A 113 -9.03 19.14 -7.88
CA GLY A 113 -9.51 17.96 -7.16
C GLY A 113 -9.63 16.69 -8.00
N SER A 114 -9.15 16.71 -9.25
CA SER A 114 -9.00 15.51 -10.09
C SER A 114 -7.74 14.70 -9.74
N CYS A 115 -7.67 13.45 -10.22
CA CYS A 115 -6.56 12.51 -9.95
C CYS A 115 -5.74 12.21 -11.21
#